data_AF-A0A9Q3IZ16-F1
#
_entry.id   AF-A0A9Q3IZ16-F1
#
_cell.length_a   1.000
_cell.length_b   1.000
_cell.length_c   1.000
_cell.angle_alpha   90.00
_cell.angle_beta   90.00
_cell.angle_gamma   90.00
#
_symmetry.space_group_name_H-M   'P 1'
#
loop_
_entity.id
_entity.type
_entity.pdbx_description
1 polymer ?
#
loop_
_entity_poly.entity_id
_entity_poly.type
_entity_poly.pdbx_seq_one_letter_code
_entity_poly.pdbx_strand_id
1 'polypeptide(L)'
;FHISLLEPVKTSTIPNRHQEPPPPIIIEEEEEWEVSQILDSKLKRGELWYLVEWKGFSQDPERSTWEPTKNLKNCPELVKDFHSLYPDKPGPNSSKA
;
A
#
# COMPACT_ATOMS: atom_id res chain seq x y z
N PHE A 1 10.35 -16.07 16.50
CA PHE A 1 10.49 -14.85 15.69
C PHE A 1 11.89 -14.28 15.90
N HIS A 2 12.75 -14.30 14.87
CA HIS A 2 14.03 -13.58 14.90
C HIS A 2 13.79 -12.21 14.25
N ILE A 3 13.62 -11.21 15.09
CA ILE A 3 13.46 -9.78 14.76
C ILE A 3 14.73 -9.17 14.11
N SER A 4 15.78 -9.99 13.94
CA SER A 4 17.13 -9.60 13.51
C SER A 4 17.31 -9.45 11.99
N LEU A 5 16.26 -9.67 11.17
CA LEU A 5 16.30 -9.55 9.71
C LEU A 5 15.52 -8.35 9.17
N LEU A 6 15.03 -7.47 10.05
CA LEU A 6 14.46 -6.19 9.64
C LEU A 6 15.62 -5.23 9.37
N GLU A 7 15.93 -5.00 8.10
CA GLU A 7 16.91 -3.99 7.71
C GLU A 7 16.44 -2.60 8.19
N PRO A 8 17.31 -1.81 8.83
CA PRO A 8 16.95 -0.47 9.26
C PRO A 8 16.58 0.38 8.04
N VAL A 9 15.38 0.97 8.07
CA VAL A 9 14.90 1.90 7.07
C VAL A 9 15.96 2.99 6.87
N LYS A 10 16.51 3.09 5.66
CA LYS A 10 17.47 4.15 5.30
C LYS A 10 16.73 5.48 5.27
N THR A 11 16.72 6.17 6.38
CA THR A 11 16.11 7.50 6.49
C THR A 11 16.94 8.49 5.68
N SER A 12 16.31 9.07 4.65
CA SER A 12 16.84 10.16 3.84
C SER A 12 17.45 11.29 4.70
N THR A 13 18.62 11.79 4.30
CA THR A 13 19.52 12.68 5.07
C THR A 13 19.07 14.15 5.15
N ILE A 14 17.77 14.44 5.15
CA ILE A 14 17.26 15.81 5.26
C ILE A 14 16.91 16.10 6.73
N PRO A 15 17.59 17.05 7.41
CA PRO A 15 17.30 17.36 8.80
C PRO A 15 15.85 17.86 8.94
N ASN A 16 15.13 17.32 9.93
CA ASN A 16 13.76 17.69 10.33
C ASN A 16 12.58 17.15 9.49
N ARG A 17 12.73 16.03 8.77
CA ARG A 17 11.61 15.39 8.03
C ARG A 17 11.36 13.93 8.40
N HIS A 18 11.61 13.55 9.64
CA HIS A 18 11.11 12.26 10.17
C HIS A 18 9.62 12.40 10.45
N GLN A 19 8.78 12.11 9.46
CA GLN A 19 7.39 11.76 9.75
C GLN A 19 7.44 10.37 10.36
N GLU A 20 7.13 10.26 11.64
CA GLU A 20 6.93 8.96 12.27
C GLU A 20 5.75 8.27 11.57
N PRO A 21 5.85 6.95 11.32
CA PRO A 21 4.69 6.23 10.82
C PRO A 21 3.49 6.44 11.73
N PRO A 22 2.30 6.77 11.17
CA PRO A 22 1.12 6.87 11.99
C PRO A 22 0.98 5.57 12.78
N PRO A 23 0.58 5.58 14.05
CA PRO A 23 0.42 4.34 14.79
C PRO A 23 -0.58 3.43 14.06
N PRO A 24 -0.31 2.10 13.96
CA PRO A 24 -1.26 1.16 13.39
C PRO A 24 -2.57 1.20 14.20
N ILE A 25 -3.70 1.23 13.51
CA ILE A 25 -5.02 1.07 14.13
C ILE A 25 -5.25 -0.43 14.25
N ILE A 26 -5.30 -0.95 15.48
CA ILE A 26 -5.57 -2.37 15.71
C ILE A 26 -7.09 -2.58 15.64
N ILE A 27 -7.58 -3.20 14.57
CA ILE A 27 -8.98 -3.62 14.42
C ILE A 27 -8.97 -5.15 14.37
N GLU A 28 -9.69 -5.80 15.28
CA GLU A 28 -9.79 -7.28 15.31
C GLU A 28 -8.43 -8.01 15.38
N GLU A 29 -7.44 -7.45 16.08
CA GLU A 29 -6.05 -7.96 16.18
C GLU A 29 -5.20 -7.83 14.90
N GLU A 30 -5.73 -7.19 13.85
CA GLU A 30 -5.00 -6.85 12.63
C GLU A 30 -4.60 -5.36 12.62
N GLU A 31 -3.38 -5.05 12.16
CA GLU A 31 -2.86 -3.68 12.05
C GLU A 31 -3.36 -3.02 10.76
N GLU A 32 -4.25 -2.04 10.88
CA GLU A 32 -4.78 -1.25 9.77
C GLU A 32 -4.16 0.15 9.72
N TRP A 33 -3.92 0.62 8.51
CA TRP A 33 -3.28 1.91 8.24
C TRP A 33 -4.12 2.70 7.26
N GLU A 34 -4.21 4.02 7.46
CA GLU A 34 -5.00 4.86 6.57
C GLU A 34 -4.30 5.00 5.20
N VAL A 35 -5.01 4.60 4.15
CA VAL A 35 -4.53 4.71 2.77
C VAL A 35 -4.88 6.09 2.22
N SER A 36 -3.91 6.75 1.58
CA SER A 36 -4.11 7.98 0.82
C SER A 36 -4.70 7.68 -0.56
N GLN A 37 -3.97 6.88 -1.36
CA GLN A 37 -4.35 6.53 -2.73
C GLN A 37 -3.65 5.26 -3.21
N ILE A 38 -4.15 4.68 -4.29
CA ILE A 38 -3.48 3.59 -5.02
C ILE A 38 -2.71 4.19 -6.19
N LEU A 39 -1.41 3.89 -6.25
CA LEU A 39 -0.50 4.42 -7.27
C LEU A 39 -0.38 3.51 -8.49
N ASP A 40 -0.43 2.19 -8.28
CA ASP A 40 -0.26 1.21 -9.35
C ASP A 40 -0.88 -0.15 -8.99
N SER A 41 -1.07 -1.00 -10.00
CA SER A 41 -1.48 -2.40 -9.81
C SER A 41 -0.69 -3.35 -10.69
N LYS A 42 -0.49 -4.58 -10.21
CA LYS A 42 0.19 -5.64 -10.96
C LYS A 42 -0.30 -7.03 -10.59
N LEU A 43 -0.26 -7.94 -11.55
CA LEU A 43 -0.50 -9.36 -11.32
C LEU A 43 0.83 -10.07 -11.04
N LYS A 44 0.98 -10.70 -9.88
CA LYS A 44 2.15 -11.49 -9.52
C LYS A 44 1.72 -12.90 -9.12
N ARG A 45 2.15 -13.90 -9.89
CA ARG A 45 1.80 -15.33 -9.68
C ARG A 45 0.28 -15.59 -9.59
N GLY A 46 -0.51 -14.85 -10.37
CA GLY A 46 -1.97 -14.98 -10.38
C GLY A 46 -2.69 -14.24 -9.25
N GLU A 47 -1.96 -13.57 -8.34
CA GLU A 47 -2.53 -12.71 -7.31
C GLU A 47 -2.37 -11.24 -7.72
N LEU A 48 -3.37 -10.43 -7.41
CA LEU A 48 -3.37 -9.00 -7.71
C LEU A 48 -2.81 -8.21 -6.53
N TRP A 49 -1.85 -7.34 -6.83
CA TRP A 49 -1.14 -6.50 -5.88
C TRP A 49 -1.29 -5.03 -6.27
N TYR A 50 -1.33 -4.17 -5.28
CA TYR A 50 -1.49 -2.73 -5.42
C TYR A 50 -0.37 -1.99 -4.72
N LEU A 51 0.14 -0.95 -5.36
CA LEU A 51 1.08 -0.03 -4.73
C LEU A 51 0.26 1.02 -3.97
N VAL A 52 0.36 0.97 -2.65
CA VAL A 52 -0.44 1.77 -1.74
C VAL A 52 0.40 2.95 -1.27
N GLU A 53 -0.13 4.16 -1.46
CA GLU A 53 0.40 5.36 -0.81
C GLU A 53 -0.27 5.51 0.56
N TRP A 54 0.53 5.51 1.61
CA TRP A 54 0.04 5.66 2.98
C TRP A 54 -0.21 7.13 3.32
N LYS A 55 -1.33 7.40 3.99
CA LYS A 55 -1.65 8.76 4.44
C LYS A 55 -0.66 9.21 5.51
N GLY A 56 -0.20 10.46 5.41
CA GLY A 56 0.91 10.98 6.23
C GLY A 56 2.29 10.68 5.64
N PHE A 57 2.39 9.90 4.56
CA PHE A 57 3.65 9.60 3.87
C PHE A 57 3.66 9.95 2.38
N SER A 58 2.64 10.65 1.87
CA SER A 58 2.55 11.06 0.46
C SER A 58 3.74 11.89 -0.06
N GLN A 59 4.59 12.41 0.84
CA GLN A 59 5.81 13.16 0.48
C GLN A 59 7.05 12.26 0.30
N ASP A 60 6.95 10.98 0.65
CA ASP A 60 8.04 10.01 0.60
C ASP A 60 7.58 8.78 -0.21
N PRO A 61 7.75 8.78 -1.54
CA PRO A 61 7.35 7.66 -2.39
C PRO A 61 8.00 6.33 -2.01
N GLU A 62 9.16 6.35 -1.33
CA GLU A 62 9.85 5.14 -0.86
C GLU A 62 9.07 4.42 0.24
N ARG A 63 8.10 5.09 0.87
CA ARG A 63 7.21 4.51 1.88
C ARG A 63 6.04 3.75 1.28
N SER A 64 5.77 3.90 0.00
CA SER A 64 4.66 3.17 -0.65
C SER A 64 4.98 1.68 -0.74
N THR A 65 4.05 0.82 -0.33
CA THR A 65 4.27 -0.63 -0.29
C THR A 65 3.33 -1.36 -1.24
N TRP A 66 3.77 -2.54 -1.69
CA TRP A 66 2.92 -3.41 -2.50
C TRP A 66 2.10 -4.31 -1.60
N GLU A 67 0.80 -4.04 -1.52
CA GLU A 67 -0.16 -4.81 -0.73
C GLU A 67 -0.98 -5.75 -1.62
N PRO A 68 -1.26 -7.00 -1.18
CA PRO A 68 -2.16 -7.88 -1.88
C PRO A 68 -3.59 -7.33 -1.81
N THR A 69 -4.42 -7.68 -2.80
CA THR A 69 -5.84 -7.26 -2.85
C THR A 69 -6.61 -7.60 -1.56
N LYS A 70 -6.20 -8.65 -0.84
CA LYS A 70 -6.80 -9.07 0.43
C LYS A 70 -6.65 -8.04 1.55
N ASN A 71 -5.59 -7.22 1.52
CA ASN A 71 -5.33 -6.17 2.52
C ASN A 71 -6.13 -4.89 2.21
N LEU A 72 -6.66 -4.74 0.99
CA LEU A 72 -7.46 -3.59 0.57
C LEU A 72 -8.98 -3.83 0.65
N LYS A 73 -9.41 -4.85 1.38
CA LYS A 73 -10.83 -5.15 1.58
C LYS A 73 -11.60 -4.00 2.24
N ASN A 74 -10.92 -3.20 3.06
CA ASN A 74 -11.51 -2.10 3.80
C ASN A 74 -11.59 -0.80 2.99
N CYS A 75 -11.05 -0.76 1.77
CA CYS A 75 -11.05 0.42 0.90
C CYS A 75 -11.43 0.11 -0.56
N PRO A 76 -12.60 -0.51 -0.80
CA PRO A 76 -13.03 -0.87 -2.16
C PRO A 76 -13.23 0.35 -3.08
N GLU A 77 -13.59 1.50 -2.52
CA GLU A 77 -13.75 2.74 -3.30
C GLU A 77 -12.42 3.20 -3.90
N LEU A 78 -11.30 3.12 -3.17
CA LEU A 78 -9.98 3.49 -3.71
C LEU A 78 -9.56 2.59 -4.88
N VAL A 79 -9.83 1.29 -4.77
CA VAL A 79 -9.59 0.32 -5.85
C VAL A 79 -10.42 0.67 -7.07
N LYS A 80 -11.70 0.99 -6.87
CA LYS A 80 -12.63 1.36 -7.94
C LYS A 80 -12.22 2.66 -8.62
N ASP A 81 -11.88 3.68 -7.86
CA ASP A 81 -11.43 4.98 -8.37
C ASP A 81 -10.15 4.82 -9.19
N PHE A 82 -9.20 4.03 -8.71
CA PHE A 82 -7.98 3.70 -9.44
C PHE A 82 -8.29 3.04 -10.80
N HIS A 83 -9.13 2.00 -10.84
CA HIS A 83 -9.46 1.32 -12.10
C HIS A 83 -10.35 2.14 -13.03
N SER A 84 -11.11 3.09 -12.50
CA SER A 84 -11.84 4.07 -13.31
C SER A 84 -10.89 5.00 -14.07
N LEU A 85 -9.81 5.43 -13.41
CA LEU A 85 -8.77 6.28 -14.01
C LEU A 85 -7.80 5.49 -14.90
N TYR A 86 -7.54 4.23 -14.56
CA TYR A 86 -6.56 3.38 -15.24
C TYR A 86 -7.19 2.04 -15.67
N PRO A 87 -8.12 2.04 -16.64
CA PRO A 87 -8.82 0.83 -17.06
C PRO A 87 -7.92 -0.25 -17.68
N ASP A 88 -6.74 0.14 -18.18
CA ASP A 88 -5.75 -0.78 -18.75
C ASP A 88 -4.94 -1.54 -17.68
N LYS A 89 -5.03 -1.13 -16.41
CA LYS A 89 -4.27 -1.73 -15.32
C LYS A 89 -4.94 -3.03 -14.85
N PRO A 90 -4.15 -4.02 -14.36
CA PRO A 90 -4.70 -5.27 -13.85
C PRO A 90 -5.68 -5.01 -12.69
N GLY A 91 -6.93 -5.44 -12.83
CA GLY A 91 -7.98 -5.21 -11.85
C GLY A 91 -8.64 -6.50 -11.37
N PRO A 92 -9.47 -6.44 -10.31
CA PRO A 92 -10.13 -7.64 -9.78
C PRO A 92 -11.13 -8.23 -10.79
N ASN A 93 -11.60 -7.42 -11.73
CA ASN A 93 -12.52 -7.80 -12.80
C ASN A 93 -11.81 -8.10 -14.14
N SER A 94 -10.46 -8.15 -14.19
CA SER A 94 -9.76 -8.58 -15.40
C SER A 94 -9.89 -10.09 -15.55
N SER A 95 -11.02 -10.53 -16.11
CA SER A 95 -11.29 -11.92 -16.46
C SER A 95 -10.13 -12.48 -17.29
N LYS A 96 -9.66 -13.68 -16.93
CA LYS A 96 -8.85 -14.52 -17.83
C LYS A 96 -9.64 -14.72 -19.12
N ALA A 97 -9.17 -14.14 -20.22
CA ALA A 97 -9.46 -14.67 -21.55
C ALA A 97 -8.68 -15.97 -21.76
#